data_AF-A0A917DD28-F1
#
_entry.id   AF-A0A917DD28-F1
#
_cell.length_a   1.000
_cell.length_b   1.000
_cell.length_c   1.000
_cell.angle_alpha   90.00
_cell.angle_beta   90.00
_cell.angle_gamma   90.00
#
_symmetry.space_group_name_H-M   'P 1'
#
loop_
_entity.id
_entity.type
_entity.pdbx_description
1 polymer ?
#
loop_
_entity_poly.entity_id
_entity_poly.type
_entity_poly.pdbx_seq_one_letter_code
_entity_poly.pdbx_strand_id
1 'polypeptide(L)'
;MVFEGSSAAISHTGRVRSNNQDSGYCGSNLFVVADGMGGHAGGDVASAVAIDRLQPLDRPFENPPEAEELLRTTIAATASDLVEIAGRRPQLAGLGTTVSAVAMVDEYAVIGHIGDSRIYLFRDDALTQITADHTFVQRLVETGRITPEEARYHPRRSVLMRVLGDMDVNPEVDTFIMPTRPGDRWLLCSDGLSGVVDDSHIAKALRQEMPPGRTADTLLRQALDGGAPDNVTVVIVDVGGHHPLHTGTPTIVGSASNPDGVDVPASRSLLPTGWLHPQRAAANEPSHFEPDTDYLEELIAEDRRRSRRRRIVGATAFVLLIGALVFAAVSFYTWTQTRYFVGVDQDSVVIYQGIQQQIGPISLSTPYADTDIMLIDLPSAWQFRAEETIPAESLEHAQQIVENLRSRAIDTGGDE
;
A
#
# COMPACT_ATOMS: atom_id res chain seq x y z
N MET A 1 20.89 -39.87 -2.33
CA MET A 1 21.67 -39.61 -1.09
C MET A 1 20.81 -38.83 -0.09
N VAL A 2 21.22 -38.74 1.18
CA VAL A 2 20.61 -37.78 2.13
C VAL A 2 21.25 -36.43 1.87
N PHE A 3 20.44 -35.37 1.76
CA PHE A 3 20.91 -34.00 1.63
C PHE A 3 21.96 -33.67 2.70
N GLU A 4 23.12 -33.15 2.27
CA GLU A 4 24.15 -32.63 3.16
C GLU A 4 24.04 -31.11 3.22
N GLY A 5 23.37 -30.60 4.25
CA GLY A 5 23.28 -29.18 4.50
C GLY A 5 22.70 -28.83 5.87
N SER A 6 22.40 -27.55 6.05
CA SER A 6 21.75 -27.06 7.27
C SER A 6 20.55 -26.22 6.90
N SER A 7 19.50 -26.29 7.73
CA SER A 7 18.24 -25.63 7.41
C SER A 7 17.55 -25.15 8.69
N ALA A 8 16.67 -24.17 8.54
CA ALA A 8 15.82 -23.67 9.61
C ALA A 8 14.52 -23.12 9.06
N ALA A 9 13.44 -23.28 9.82
CA ALA A 9 12.15 -22.66 9.56
C ALA A 9 11.73 -21.79 10.73
N ILE A 10 11.07 -20.67 10.44
CA ILE A 10 10.41 -19.82 11.42
C ILE A 10 9.09 -19.32 10.83
N SER A 11 8.08 -19.17 11.69
CA SER A 11 6.79 -18.59 11.31
C SER A 11 6.26 -17.69 12.42
N HIS A 12 5.63 -16.59 12.06
CA HIS A 12 5.08 -15.61 12.98
C HIS A 12 3.77 -15.03 12.45
N THR A 13 2.81 -14.75 13.33
CA THR A 13 1.50 -14.16 13.01
C THR A 13 1.55 -12.75 12.37
N GLY A 14 2.72 -12.13 12.28
CA GLY A 14 2.84 -10.69 12.00
C GLY A 14 2.33 -9.79 13.14
N ARG A 15 1.96 -8.54 12.82
CA ARG A 15 1.46 -7.55 13.80
C ARG A 15 -0.02 -7.20 13.66
N VAL A 16 -0.66 -7.59 12.56
CA VAL A 16 -2.04 -7.18 12.23
C VAL A 16 -3.02 -8.34 12.27
N ARG A 17 -2.63 -9.54 11.80
CA ARG A 17 -3.48 -10.72 11.81
C ARG A 17 -3.70 -11.23 13.24
N SER A 18 -4.86 -11.85 13.48
CA SER A 18 -5.21 -12.45 14.77
C SER A 18 -4.71 -13.88 14.94
N ASN A 19 -4.49 -14.59 13.84
CA ASN A 19 -4.03 -15.97 13.80
C ASN A 19 -2.95 -16.14 12.74
N ASN A 20 -2.15 -17.19 12.90
CA ASN A 20 -1.21 -17.62 11.88
C ASN A 20 -1.89 -18.68 11.00
N GLN A 21 -2.06 -18.37 9.71
CA GLN A 21 -2.61 -19.25 8.69
C GLN A 21 -1.50 -19.82 7.78
N ASP A 22 -0.25 -19.36 7.93
CA ASP A 22 0.89 -19.98 7.28
C ASP A 22 1.29 -21.27 7.98
N SER A 23 1.84 -22.20 7.22
CA SER A 23 2.54 -23.39 7.71
C SER A 23 3.87 -23.57 7.00
N GLY A 24 4.85 -24.15 7.70
CA GLY A 24 6.16 -24.44 7.13
C GLY A 24 6.69 -25.79 7.60
N TYR A 25 7.43 -26.46 6.73
CA TYR A 25 8.09 -27.74 7.00
C TYR A 25 9.57 -27.67 6.64
N CYS A 26 10.43 -28.14 7.54
CA CYS A 26 11.86 -28.19 7.35
C CYS A 26 12.36 -29.57 7.75
N GLY A 27 12.50 -30.43 6.75
CA GLY A 27 12.88 -31.82 6.88
C GLY A 27 14.35 -32.10 6.58
N SER A 28 14.63 -33.37 6.30
CA SER A 28 15.96 -33.82 5.90
C SER A 28 16.23 -33.54 4.42
N ASN A 29 15.27 -33.84 3.55
CA ASN A 29 15.36 -33.66 2.10
C ASN A 29 14.26 -32.75 1.55
N LEU A 30 13.20 -32.48 2.33
CA LEU A 30 12.06 -31.68 1.90
C LEU A 30 11.90 -30.39 2.72
N PHE A 31 11.63 -29.28 2.03
CA PHE A 31 11.40 -27.96 2.60
C PHE A 31 10.16 -27.35 1.97
N VAL A 32 9.23 -26.85 2.78
CA VAL A 32 7.92 -26.36 2.30
C VAL A 32 7.51 -25.09 3.04
N VAL A 33 6.93 -24.15 2.30
CA VAL A 33 6.12 -23.05 2.81
C VAL A 33 4.73 -23.15 2.19
N ALA A 34 3.70 -23.00 3.01
CA ALA A 34 2.31 -22.97 2.60
C ALA A 34 1.61 -21.78 3.27
N ASP A 35 1.14 -20.82 2.48
CA ASP A 35 0.41 -19.63 2.96
C ASP A 35 -1.10 -19.89 2.82
N GLY A 36 -1.78 -20.01 3.97
CA GLY A 36 -3.18 -20.37 4.04
C GLY A 36 -4.11 -19.17 3.88
N MET A 37 -5.07 -19.29 2.98
CA MET A 37 -6.11 -18.31 2.73
C MET A 37 -7.52 -18.88 2.92
N GLY A 38 -8.46 -17.99 3.21
CA GLY A 38 -9.84 -18.31 3.53
C GLY A 38 -10.29 -17.51 4.74
N GLY A 39 -11.58 -17.59 5.09
CA GLY A 39 -12.09 -16.99 6.33
C GLY A 39 -11.30 -17.45 7.57
N HIS A 40 -11.67 -16.94 8.75
CA HIS A 40 -10.82 -17.02 9.96
C HIS A 40 -10.26 -18.42 10.28
N ALA A 41 -10.95 -19.51 9.89
CA ALA A 41 -10.51 -20.89 10.11
C ALA A 41 -10.29 -21.74 8.82
N GLY A 42 -10.34 -21.13 7.63
CA GLY A 42 -10.13 -21.85 6.37
C GLY A 42 -8.65 -22.00 6.02
N GLY A 43 -7.89 -20.92 6.16
CA GLY A 43 -6.49 -20.87 5.74
C GLY A 43 -5.55 -21.73 6.59
N ASP A 44 -5.71 -21.71 7.92
CA ASP A 44 -4.95 -22.53 8.86
C ASP A 44 -5.16 -24.03 8.63
N VAL A 45 -6.39 -24.46 8.33
CA VAL A 45 -6.68 -25.85 7.94
C VAL A 45 -6.03 -26.18 6.60
N ALA A 46 -6.17 -25.30 5.61
CA ALA A 46 -5.65 -25.54 4.26
C ALA A 46 -4.12 -25.71 4.25
N SER A 47 -3.39 -24.78 4.87
CA SER A 47 -1.93 -24.83 4.91
C SER A 47 -1.43 -26.02 5.74
N ALA A 48 -2.11 -26.37 6.84
CA ALA A 48 -1.77 -27.54 7.65
C ALA A 48 -1.97 -28.86 6.90
N VAL A 49 -3.07 -28.99 6.14
CA VAL A 49 -3.34 -30.17 5.29
C VAL A 49 -2.27 -30.31 4.21
N ALA A 50 -1.86 -29.19 3.59
CA ALA A 50 -0.77 -29.23 2.61
C ALA A 50 0.54 -29.76 3.21
N ILE A 51 0.93 -29.25 4.39
CA ILE A 51 2.13 -29.77 5.09
C ILE A 51 1.99 -31.25 5.46
N ASP A 52 0.84 -31.68 6.00
CA ASP A 52 0.58 -33.08 6.37
C ASP A 52 0.71 -34.02 5.15
N ARG A 53 0.19 -33.61 3.99
CA ARG A 53 0.29 -34.39 2.75
C ARG A 53 1.69 -34.43 2.16
N LEU A 54 2.47 -33.36 2.32
CA LEU A 54 3.82 -33.26 1.76
C LEU A 54 4.88 -33.91 2.66
N GLN A 55 4.70 -33.91 3.98
CA GLN A 55 5.67 -34.47 4.93
C GLN A 55 6.15 -35.91 4.59
N PRO A 56 5.29 -36.86 4.15
CA PRO A 56 5.73 -38.20 3.75
C PRO A 56 6.72 -38.24 2.58
N LEU A 57 6.84 -37.15 1.81
CA LEU A 57 7.84 -37.00 0.75
C LEU A 57 9.24 -36.67 1.30
N ASP A 58 9.40 -36.42 2.60
CA ASP A 58 10.70 -36.21 3.24
C ASP A 58 11.48 -37.52 3.40
N ARG A 59 11.82 -38.12 2.26
CA ARG A 59 12.56 -39.37 2.13
C ARG A 59 13.56 -39.26 0.99
N PRO A 60 14.57 -40.12 0.92
CA PRO A 60 15.41 -40.21 -0.27
C PRO A 60 14.57 -40.60 -1.49
N PHE A 61 14.86 -39.94 -2.62
CA PHE A 61 14.33 -40.27 -3.95
C PHE A 61 15.40 -41.01 -4.76
N GLU A 62 15.00 -41.83 -5.72
CA GLU A 62 15.92 -42.55 -6.60
C GLU A 62 16.58 -41.63 -7.63
N ASN A 63 15.81 -40.66 -8.15
CA ASN A 63 16.25 -39.71 -9.16
C ASN A 63 15.38 -38.44 -9.16
N PRO A 64 15.86 -37.31 -9.74
CA PRO A 64 15.11 -36.06 -9.76
C PRO A 64 13.73 -36.13 -10.46
N PRO A 65 13.57 -36.82 -11.61
CA PRO A 65 12.24 -36.99 -12.24
C PRO A 65 11.20 -37.72 -11.36
N GLU A 66 11.60 -38.71 -10.57
CA GLU A 66 10.70 -39.37 -9.60
C GLU A 66 10.21 -38.37 -8.55
N ALA A 67 11.13 -37.56 -8.00
CA ALA A 67 10.78 -36.54 -7.02
C ALA A 67 9.87 -35.46 -7.61
N GLU A 68 10.12 -35.06 -8.86
CA GLU A 68 9.30 -34.08 -9.58
C GLU A 68 7.87 -34.58 -9.74
N GLU A 69 7.71 -35.82 -10.22
CA GLU A 69 6.40 -36.43 -10.41
C GLU A 69 5.65 -36.61 -9.08
N LEU A 70 6.33 -37.06 -8.03
CA LEU A 70 5.74 -37.21 -6.70
C LEU A 70 5.34 -35.86 -6.10
N LEU A 71 6.18 -34.83 -6.18
CA LEU A 71 5.83 -33.48 -5.73
C LEU A 71 4.60 -32.96 -6.49
N ARG A 72 4.61 -33.03 -7.82
CA ARG A 72 3.51 -32.58 -8.68
C ARG A 72 2.20 -33.27 -8.31
N THR A 73 2.23 -34.61 -8.23
CA THR A 73 1.03 -35.42 -7.96
C THR A 73 0.53 -35.25 -6.54
N THR A 74 1.41 -35.16 -5.53
CA THR A 74 0.99 -34.93 -4.14
C THR A 74 0.42 -33.53 -3.94
N ILE A 75 1.02 -32.48 -4.52
CA ILE A 75 0.47 -31.12 -4.44
C ILE A 75 -0.91 -31.08 -5.12
N ALA A 76 -1.05 -31.62 -6.33
CA ALA A 76 -2.33 -31.65 -7.03
C ALA A 76 -3.40 -32.49 -6.29
N ALA A 77 -3.02 -33.66 -5.75
CA ALA A 77 -3.94 -34.52 -5.00
C ALA A 77 -4.44 -33.86 -3.71
N THR A 78 -3.63 -32.99 -3.09
CA THR A 78 -4.05 -32.23 -1.90
C THR A 78 -5.27 -31.35 -2.21
N ALA A 79 -5.46 -30.89 -3.45
CA ALA A 79 -6.64 -30.12 -3.85
C ALA A 79 -7.93 -30.91 -3.61
N SER A 80 -7.91 -32.20 -3.96
CA SER A 80 -9.06 -33.10 -3.75
C SER A 80 -9.40 -33.26 -2.26
N ASP A 81 -8.39 -33.27 -1.39
CA ASP A 81 -8.60 -33.33 0.06
C ASP A 81 -9.24 -32.03 0.59
N LEU A 82 -8.78 -30.87 0.10
CA LEU A 82 -9.33 -29.56 0.46
C LEU A 82 -10.81 -29.45 0.05
N VAL A 83 -11.16 -29.93 -1.15
CA VAL A 83 -12.54 -30.02 -1.63
C VAL A 83 -13.39 -30.93 -0.73
N GLU A 84 -12.88 -32.11 -0.34
CA GLU A 84 -13.58 -33.03 0.55
C GLU A 84 -13.82 -32.41 1.94
N ILE A 85 -12.80 -31.72 2.48
CA ILE A 85 -12.88 -31.03 3.78
C ILE A 85 -13.93 -29.92 3.74
N ALA A 86 -13.90 -29.06 2.71
CA ALA A 86 -14.88 -27.99 2.53
C ALA A 86 -16.31 -28.55 2.38
N GLY A 87 -16.47 -29.65 1.64
CA GLY A 87 -17.76 -30.33 1.47
C GLY A 87 -18.33 -30.90 2.77
N ARG A 88 -17.48 -31.35 3.70
CA ARG A 88 -17.89 -31.85 5.02
C ARG A 88 -18.11 -30.74 6.05
N ARG A 89 -17.38 -29.63 5.91
CA ARG A 89 -17.41 -28.49 6.85
C ARG A 89 -17.71 -27.21 6.07
N PRO A 90 -19.01 -26.88 5.86
CA PRO A 90 -19.40 -25.68 5.11
C PRO A 90 -18.85 -24.35 5.67
N GLN A 91 -18.41 -24.34 6.92
CA GLN A 91 -17.76 -23.16 7.53
C GLN A 91 -16.37 -22.88 6.95
N LEU A 92 -15.78 -23.86 6.26
CA LEU A 92 -14.47 -23.78 5.62
C LEU A 92 -14.59 -23.50 4.11
N ALA A 93 -15.77 -23.20 3.58
CA ALA A 93 -15.94 -22.89 2.16
C ALA A 93 -15.02 -21.73 1.73
N GLY A 94 -14.36 -21.89 0.59
CA GLY A 94 -13.34 -20.97 0.08
C GLY A 94 -11.98 -21.11 0.75
N LEU A 95 -11.70 -22.25 1.39
CA LEU A 95 -10.37 -22.55 1.94
C LEU A 95 -9.38 -22.78 0.79
N GLY A 96 -8.16 -22.26 0.96
CA GLY A 96 -7.07 -22.51 0.03
C GLY A 96 -5.72 -22.23 0.67
N THR A 97 -4.66 -22.63 0.00
CA THR A 97 -3.29 -22.37 0.43
C THR A 97 -2.38 -22.27 -0.78
N THR A 98 -1.36 -21.43 -0.69
CA THR A 98 -0.20 -21.55 -1.59
C THR A 98 0.64 -22.75 -1.16
N VAL A 99 1.49 -23.25 -2.06
CA VAL A 99 2.53 -24.23 -1.75
C VAL A 99 3.79 -23.86 -2.53
N SER A 100 4.90 -23.74 -1.83
CA SER A 100 6.25 -23.67 -2.40
C SER A 100 7.12 -24.71 -1.73
N ALA A 101 7.62 -25.66 -2.49
CA ALA A 101 8.37 -26.80 -1.98
C ALA A 101 9.70 -26.96 -2.73
N VAL A 102 10.74 -27.36 -1.99
CA VAL A 102 12.03 -27.79 -2.53
C VAL A 102 12.35 -29.17 -1.95
N ALA A 103 12.54 -30.16 -2.82
CA ALA A 103 13.10 -31.46 -2.49
C ALA A 103 14.54 -31.56 -3.01
N MET A 104 15.47 -31.94 -2.14
CA MET A 104 16.88 -32.12 -2.49
C MET A 104 17.13 -33.57 -2.90
N VAL A 105 17.60 -33.76 -4.14
CA VAL A 105 17.90 -35.07 -4.72
C VAL A 105 19.29 -35.05 -5.32
N ASP A 106 20.24 -35.63 -4.60
CA ASP A 106 21.67 -35.62 -4.94
C ASP A 106 22.17 -34.18 -5.20
N GLU A 107 22.56 -33.86 -6.44
CA GLU A 107 23.03 -32.52 -6.86
C GLU A 107 21.92 -31.67 -7.48
N TYR A 108 20.64 -31.99 -7.22
CA TYR A 108 19.51 -31.25 -7.77
C TYR A 108 18.55 -30.78 -6.67
N ALA A 109 18.02 -29.57 -6.86
CA ALA A 109 16.83 -29.08 -6.19
C ALA A 109 15.63 -29.28 -7.13
N VAL A 110 14.64 -30.04 -6.66
CA VAL A 110 13.38 -30.27 -7.34
C VAL A 110 12.32 -29.40 -6.69
N ILE A 111 11.71 -28.53 -7.47
CA ILE A 111 10.80 -27.49 -7.01
C ILE A 111 9.38 -27.84 -7.40
N GLY A 112 8.43 -27.65 -6.49
CA GLY A 112 7.00 -27.63 -6.78
C GLY A 112 6.37 -26.34 -6.25
N HIS A 113 5.60 -25.64 -7.10
CA HIS A 113 5.10 -24.31 -6.77
C HIS A 113 3.67 -24.05 -7.28
N ILE A 114 2.85 -23.46 -6.41
CA ILE A 114 1.56 -22.86 -6.74
C ILE A 114 1.25 -21.71 -5.78
N GLY A 115 1.00 -20.51 -6.30
CA GLY A 115 0.59 -19.33 -5.52
C GLY A 115 1.60 -18.20 -5.65
N ASP A 116 1.74 -17.38 -4.61
CA ASP A 116 2.64 -16.22 -4.57
C ASP A 116 3.66 -16.24 -3.43
N SER A 117 3.70 -17.34 -2.67
CA SER A 117 4.91 -17.70 -1.91
C SER A 117 6.10 -17.82 -2.87
N ARG A 118 7.31 -17.49 -2.41
CA ARG A 118 8.48 -17.38 -3.29
C ARG A 118 9.60 -18.31 -2.89
N ILE A 119 10.29 -18.83 -3.89
CA ILE A 119 11.56 -19.54 -3.75
C ILE A 119 12.65 -18.71 -4.40
N TYR A 120 13.69 -18.43 -3.64
CA TYR A 120 14.87 -17.71 -4.08
C TYR A 120 16.11 -18.60 -3.97
N LEU A 121 17.04 -18.42 -4.91
CA LEU A 121 18.39 -18.96 -4.85
C LEU A 121 19.38 -17.80 -4.69
N PHE A 122 20.19 -17.87 -3.64
CA PHE A 122 21.35 -17.01 -3.46
C PHE A 122 22.62 -17.79 -3.80
N ARG A 123 23.31 -17.33 -4.85
CA ARG A 123 24.51 -17.96 -5.43
C ARG A 123 25.42 -16.89 -6.01
N ASP A 124 26.71 -17.00 -5.78
CA ASP A 124 27.74 -16.07 -6.31
C ASP A 124 27.41 -14.58 -6.06
N ASP A 125 26.96 -14.27 -4.85
CA ASP A 125 26.55 -12.94 -4.41
C ASP A 125 25.30 -12.34 -5.10
N ALA A 126 24.57 -13.15 -5.88
CA ALA A 126 23.34 -12.78 -6.56
C ALA A 126 22.13 -13.50 -5.96
N LEU A 127 21.05 -12.74 -5.71
CA LEU A 127 19.74 -13.28 -5.36
C LEU A 127 18.90 -13.40 -6.62
N THR A 128 18.42 -14.61 -6.92
CA THR A 128 17.52 -14.88 -8.05
C THR A 128 16.21 -15.45 -7.52
N GLN A 129 15.09 -14.82 -7.87
CA GLN A 129 13.78 -15.42 -7.66
C GLN A 129 13.58 -16.53 -8.70
N ILE A 130 13.30 -17.75 -8.23
CA ILE A 130 13.17 -18.94 -9.07
C ILE A 130 11.71 -19.17 -9.48
N THR A 131 10.76 -18.95 -8.58
CA THR A 131 9.33 -19.09 -8.87
C THR A 131 8.75 -17.80 -9.46
N ALA A 132 7.74 -17.93 -10.32
CA ALA A 132 6.95 -16.79 -10.78
C ALA A 132 5.63 -16.76 -9.99
N ASP A 133 5.30 -15.61 -9.39
CA ASP A 133 4.08 -15.48 -8.60
C ASP A 133 2.83 -15.73 -9.45
N HIS A 134 1.93 -16.61 -9.04
CA HIS A 134 0.64 -16.81 -9.69
C HIS A 134 -0.37 -15.71 -9.30
N THR A 135 -0.01 -14.45 -9.52
CA THR A 135 -0.84 -13.27 -9.19
C THR A 135 -1.31 -12.54 -10.45
N PHE A 136 -2.39 -11.78 -10.30
CA PHE A 136 -2.93 -10.94 -11.37
C PHE A 136 -1.89 -9.93 -11.88
N VAL A 137 -1.12 -9.34 -10.96
CA VAL A 137 -0.10 -8.35 -11.33
C VAL A 137 1.08 -8.97 -12.05
N GLN A 138 1.49 -10.19 -11.67
CA GLN A 138 2.53 -10.91 -12.41
C GLN A 138 2.08 -11.15 -13.85
N ARG A 139 0.81 -11.52 -14.07
CA ARG A 139 0.28 -11.69 -15.43
C ARG A 139 0.28 -10.39 -16.24
N LEU A 140 0.03 -9.25 -15.58
CA LEU A 140 0.14 -7.94 -16.23
C LEU A 140 1.58 -7.60 -16.61
N VAL A 141 2.56 -7.98 -15.77
CA VAL A 141 3.99 -7.80 -16.06
C VAL A 141 4.41 -8.67 -17.25
N GLU A 142 4.07 -9.97 -17.23
CA GLU A 142 4.37 -10.91 -18.31
C GLU A 142 3.81 -10.48 -19.67
N THR A 143 2.61 -9.88 -19.66
CA THR A 143 1.95 -9.37 -20.87
C THR A 143 2.40 -7.96 -21.26
N GLY A 144 3.37 -7.38 -20.55
CA GLY A 144 3.92 -6.05 -20.83
C GLY A 144 2.95 -4.89 -20.57
N ARG A 145 1.89 -5.12 -19.78
CA ARG A 145 0.85 -4.12 -19.47
C ARG A 145 1.28 -3.17 -18.35
N ILE A 146 2.09 -3.66 -17.41
CA ILE A 146 2.71 -2.88 -16.34
C ILE A 146 4.17 -3.31 -16.19
N THR A 147 4.97 -2.45 -15.57
CA THR A 147 6.35 -2.76 -15.18
C THR A 147 6.41 -3.54 -13.84
N PRO A 148 7.49 -4.28 -13.56
CA PRO A 148 7.70 -4.91 -12.24
C PRO A 148 7.63 -3.92 -11.07
N GLU A 149 8.10 -2.69 -11.28
CA GLU A 149 8.06 -1.61 -10.29
C GLU A 149 6.62 -1.15 -10.00
N GLU A 150 5.79 -1.04 -11.04
CA GLU A 150 4.37 -0.70 -10.89
C GLU A 150 3.57 -1.82 -10.20
N ALA A 151 3.93 -3.09 -10.44
CA ALA A 151 3.28 -4.24 -9.81
C ALA A 151 3.33 -4.20 -8.28
N ARG A 152 4.46 -3.75 -7.69
CA ARG A 152 4.65 -3.64 -6.23
C ARG A 152 3.63 -2.73 -5.54
N TYR A 153 3.19 -1.66 -6.20
CA TYR A 153 2.24 -0.70 -5.63
C TYR A 153 0.82 -0.86 -6.18
N HIS A 154 0.58 -1.88 -7.00
CA HIS A 154 -0.70 -2.08 -7.63
C HIS A 154 -1.78 -2.41 -6.58
N PRO A 155 -3.01 -1.84 -6.68
CA PRO A 155 -4.08 -2.08 -5.71
C PRO A 155 -4.53 -3.55 -5.60
N ARG A 156 -4.26 -4.35 -6.62
CA ARG A 156 -4.62 -5.77 -6.72
C ARG A 156 -3.39 -6.69 -6.75
N ARG A 157 -2.29 -6.29 -6.09
CA ARG A 157 -1.06 -7.09 -6.07
C ARG A 157 -1.22 -8.46 -5.43
N SER A 158 -2.04 -8.56 -4.38
CA SER A 158 -2.32 -9.80 -3.65
C SER A 158 -3.50 -10.61 -4.25
N VAL A 159 -3.94 -10.31 -5.48
CA VAL A 159 -4.98 -11.10 -6.13
C VAL A 159 -4.34 -12.31 -6.77
N LEU A 160 -4.52 -13.47 -6.14
CA LEU A 160 -4.08 -14.77 -6.64
C LEU A 160 -4.91 -15.22 -7.84
N MET A 161 -4.23 -15.88 -8.79
CA MET A 161 -4.78 -16.45 -10.02
C MET A 161 -4.77 -17.97 -9.99
N ARG A 162 -3.77 -18.58 -9.33
CA ARG A 162 -3.71 -20.02 -9.08
C ARG A 162 -3.38 -20.24 -7.62
N VAL A 163 -4.17 -21.07 -6.96
CA VAL A 163 -3.99 -21.47 -5.56
C VAL A 163 -4.52 -22.89 -5.39
N LEU A 164 -3.99 -23.61 -4.41
CA LEU A 164 -4.54 -24.91 -4.03
C LEU A 164 -5.79 -24.66 -3.17
N GLY A 165 -6.96 -25.15 -3.55
CA GLY A 165 -8.18 -24.85 -2.79
C GLY A 165 -9.36 -25.74 -3.12
N ASP A 166 -10.51 -25.40 -2.54
CA ASP A 166 -11.76 -26.16 -2.67
C ASP A 166 -12.55 -25.89 -3.97
N MET A 167 -12.00 -25.08 -4.88
CA MET A 167 -12.67 -24.65 -6.10
C MET A 167 -12.13 -25.33 -7.38
N ASP A 168 -10.88 -25.78 -7.37
CA ASP A 168 -10.24 -26.46 -8.51
C ASP A 168 -9.65 -27.79 -8.04
N VAL A 169 -10.18 -28.89 -8.60
CA VAL A 169 -9.75 -30.25 -8.27
C VAL A 169 -8.47 -30.67 -9.00
N ASN A 170 -8.10 -29.97 -10.08
CA ASN A 170 -6.93 -30.28 -10.90
C ASN A 170 -6.08 -29.02 -11.12
N PRO A 171 -5.55 -28.42 -10.05
CA PRO A 171 -4.73 -27.23 -10.20
C PRO A 171 -3.47 -27.58 -10.99
N GLU A 172 -3.10 -26.71 -11.92
CA GLU A 172 -1.79 -26.76 -12.55
C GLU A 172 -0.74 -26.44 -11.47
N VAL A 173 0.31 -27.24 -11.38
CA VAL A 173 1.42 -27.07 -10.44
C VAL A 173 2.68 -26.90 -11.27
N ASP A 174 3.43 -25.84 -11.00
CA ASP A 174 4.69 -25.58 -11.69
C ASP A 174 5.78 -26.42 -11.03
N THR A 175 6.53 -27.18 -11.83
CA THR A 175 7.66 -27.97 -11.37
C THR A 175 8.93 -27.68 -12.15
N PHE A 176 10.07 -27.73 -11.45
CA PHE A 176 11.38 -27.47 -12.03
C PHE A 176 12.43 -28.38 -11.39
N ILE A 177 13.38 -28.86 -12.20
CA ILE A 177 14.58 -29.52 -11.72
C ILE A 177 15.76 -28.60 -12.00
N MET A 178 16.51 -28.23 -10.96
CA MET A 178 17.65 -27.33 -11.07
C MET A 178 18.90 -27.91 -10.41
N PRO A 179 20.09 -27.78 -11.01
CA PRO A 179 21.32 -28.19 -10.35
C PRO A 179 21.60 -27.29 -9.14
N THR A 180 21.93 -27.92 -8.01
CA THR A 180 22.38 -27.29 -6.78
C THR A 180 23.83 -27.67 -6.49
N ARG A 181 24.59 -26.80 -5.85
CA ARG A 181 26.00 -27.02 -5.53
C ARG A 181 26.33 -26.54 -4.12
N PRO A 182 27.39 -27.06 -3.49
CA PRO A 182 27.83 -26.57 -2.19
C PRO A 182 28.05 -25.05 -2.18
N GLY A 183 27.54 -24.39 -1.15
CA GLY A 183 27.54 -22.93 -1.00
C GLY A 183 26.26 -22.25 -1.46
N ASP A 184 25.36 -22.95 -2.16
CA ASP A 184 24.04 -22.41 -2.49
C ASP A 184 23.17 -22.24 -1.24
N ARG A 185 22.45 -21.13 -1.19
CA ARG A 185 21.46 -20.86 -0.14
C ARG A 185 20.09 -20.64 -0.76
N TRP A 186 19.16 -21.51 -0.42
CA TRP A 186 17.77 -21.41 -0.82
C TRP A 186 16.94 -20.73 0.27
N LEU A 187 16.04 -19.86 -0.14
CA LEU A 187 15.07 -19.19 0.72
C LEU A 187 13.68 -19.49 0.18
N LEU A 188 12.81 -20.06 1.01
CA LEU A 188 11.38 -20.13 0.76
C LEU A 188 10.68 -19.17 1.71
N CYS A 189 9.72 -18.38 1.23
CA CYS A 189 8.96 -17.47 2.09
C CYS A 189 7.53 -17.23 1.62
N SER A 190 6.64 -16.94 2.57
CA SER A 190 5.30 -16.41 2.28
C SER A 190 5.38 -14.94 1.82
N ASP A 191 4.26 -14.42 1.31
CA ASP A 191 4.18 -13.04 0.83
C ASP A 191 4.37 -12.02 1.97
N GLY A 192 4.16 -12.42 3.23
CA GLY A 192 4.41 -11.56 4.38
C GLY A 192 5.88 -11.21 4.61
N LEU A 193 6.83 -11.95 4.01
CA LEU A 193 8.23 -11.49 3.91
C LEU A 193 8.40 -10.59 2.68
N SER A 194 8.15 -11.14 1.48
CA SER A 194 8.50 -10.49 0.21
C SER A 194 7.65 -9.25 -0.11
N GLY A 195 6.49 -9.12 0.52
CA GLY A 195 5.60 -7.97 0.43
C GLY A 195 6.03 -6.76 1.25
N VAL A 196 6.97 -6.92 2.20
CA VAL A 196 7.48 -5.83 3.05
C VAL A 196 9.01 -5.69 3.05
N VAL A 197 9.75 -6.77 2.76
CA VAL A 197 11.21 -6.76 2.67
C VAL A 197 11.62 -6.89 1.21
N ASP A 198 12.20 -5.82 0.65
CA ASP A 198 12.69 -5.83 -0.73
C ASP A 198 13.85 -6.81 -0.94
N ASP A 199 13.98 -7.31 -2.17
CA ASP A 199 15.02 -8.28 -2.57
C ASP A 199 16.45 -7.84 -2.22
N SER A 200 16.74 -6.53 -2.22
CA SER A 200 18.06 -6.00 -1.82
C SER A 200 18.38 -6.22 -0.34
N HIS A 201 17.39 -6.12 0.54
CA HIS A 201 17.53 -6.38 1.97
C HIS A 201 17.60 -7.88 2.23
N ILE A 202 16.82 -8.69 1.50
CA ILE A 202 16.90 -10.15 1.52
C ILE A 202 18.32 -10.59 1.13
N ALA A 203 18.83 -10.13 -0.01
CA ALA A 203 20.18 -10.44 -0.49
C ALA A 203 21.25 -10.06 0.53
N LYS A 204 21.12 -8.88 1.17
CA LYS A 204 22.03 -8.44 2.22
C LYS A 204 22.03 -9.37 3.44
N ALA A 205 20.86 -9.88 3.85
CA ALA A 205 20.77 -10.82 4.96
C ALA A 205 21.40 -12.18 4.61
N LEU A 206 21.12 -12.69 3.40
CA LEU A 206 21.66 -13.98 2.94
C LEU A 206 23.18 -13.93 2.77
N ARG A 207 23.74 -12.80 2.32
CA ARG A 207 25.19 -12.55 2.16
C ARG A 207 25.99 -12.62 3.46
N GLN A 208 25.37 -12.45 4.63
CA GLN A 208 26.10 -12.44 5.90
C GLN A 208 26.62 -13.81 6.33
N GLU A 209 26.31 -14.88 5.59
CA GLU A 209 26.77 -16.26 5.85
C GLU A 209 26.50 -16.73 7.30
N MET A 210 25.49 -16.13 7.95
CA MET A 210 25.03 -16.56 9.27
C MET A 210 24.35 -17.94 9.17
N PRO A 211 24.31 -18.70 10.28
CA PRO A 211 23.55 -19.95 10.34
C PRO A 211 22.09 -19.75 9.91
N PRO A 212 21.44 -20.75 9.26
CA PRO A 212 20.08 -20.64 8.76
C PRO A 212 19.08 -20.03 9.75
N GLY A 213 19.10 -20.47 11.01
CA GLY A 213 18.21 -19.95 12.04
C GLY A 213 18.43 -18.47 12.36
N ARG A 214 19.69 -17.98 12.37
CA ARG A 214 19.99 -16.56 12.58
C ARG A 214 19.62 -15.71 11.37
N THR A 215 19.78 -16.25 10.18
CA THR A 215 19.36 -15.63 8.92
C THR A 215 17.84 -15.48 8.89
N ALA A 216 17.11 -16.55 9.22
CA ALA A 216 15.65 -16.55 9.32
C ALA A 216 15.14 -15.55 10.38
N ASP A 217 15.74 -15.53 11.59
CA ASP A 217 15.45 -14.53 12.63
C ASP A 217 15.65 -13.09 12.12
N THR A 218 16.72 -12.85 11.36
CA THR A 218 17.05 -11.52 10.84
C THR A 218 16.02 -11.06 9.81
N LEU A 219 15.63 -11.93 8.89
CA LEU A 219 14.59 -11.66 7.89
C LEU A 219 13.23 -11.43 8.55
N LEU A 220 12.86 -12.25 9.53
CA LEU A 220 11.63 -12.07 10.30
C LEU A 220 11.62 -10.71 11.02
N ARG A 221 12.71 -10.33 11.67
CA ARG A 221 12.83 -9.02 12.32
C ARG A 221 12.65 -7.87 11.32
N GLN A 222 13.30 -7.96 10.15
CA GLN A 222 13.12 -6.96 9.10
C GLN A 222 11.66 -6.85 8.64
N ALA A 223 10.95 -7.98 8.49
CA ALA A 223 9.53 -7.97 8.16
C ALA A 223 8.68 -7.32 9.26
N LEU A 224 8.95 -7.66 10.53
CA LEU A 224 8.27 -7.07 11.69
C LEU A 224 8.53 -5.57 11.82
N ASP A 225 9.77 -5.12 11.58
CA ASP A 225 10.15 -3.71 11.58
C ASP A 225 9.50 -2.94 10.41
N GLY A 226 9.29 -3.61 9.28
CA GLY A 226 8.47 -3.14 8.15
C GLY A 226 6.95 -3.14 8.43
N GLY A 227 6.54 -3.57 9.63
CA GLY A 227 5.16 -3.56 10.10
C GLY A 227 4.44 -4.91 10.05
N ALA A 228 4.93 -5.87 9.25
CA ALA A 228 4.36 -7.21 9.06
C ALA A 228 2.82 -7.24 9.09
N PRO A 229 2.15 -6.69 8.04
CA PRO A 229 0.69 -6.68 7.98
C PRO A 229 0.09 -8.09 7.78
N ASP A 230 0.92 -9.07 7.40
CA ASP A 230 0.52 -10.46 7.24
C ASP A 230 1.35 -11.44 8.07
N ASN A 231 0.94 -12.71 8.03
CA ASN A 231 1.74 -13.83 8.55
C ASN A 231 3.07 -13.93 7.79
N VAL A 232 4.14 -14.27 8.50
CA VAL A 232 5.49 -14.30 7.93
C VAL A 232 6.10 -15.66 8.21
N THR A 233 6.37 -16.42 7.15
CA THR A 233 7.00 -17.73 7.23
C THR A 233 8.23 -17.76 6.33
N VAL A 234 9.33 -18.28 6.87
CA VAL A 234 10.64 -18.30 6.22
C VAL A 234 11.29 -19.65 6.46
N VAL A 235 11.78 -20.28 5.39
CA VAL A 235 12.62 -21.47 5.43
C VAL A 235 13.93 -21.17 4.71
N ILE A 236 15.05 -21.38 5.40
CA ILE A 236 16.41 -21.23 4.86
C ILE A 236 17.03 -22.61 4.73
N VAL A 237 17.67 -22.88 3.59
CA VAL A 237 18.35 -24.14 3.30
C VAL A 237 19.73 -23.85 2.71
N ASP A 238 20.77 -24.23 3.44
CA ASP A 238 22.17 -24.13 3.00
C ASP A 238 22.63 -25.48 2.48
N VAL A 239 23.09 -25.52 1.22
CA VAL A 239 23.60 -26.72 0.56
C VAL A 239 25.11 -26.83 0.82
N GLY A 240 25.56 -27.98 1.33
CA GLY A 240 26.95 -28.19 1.74
C GLY A 240 27.28 -27.57 3.10
N GLY A 241 28.40 -28.00 3.69
CA GLY A 241 28.72 -27.72 5.10
C GLY A 241 29.87 -26.73 5.32
N HIS A 242 29.54 -25.51 5.77
CA HIS A 242 30.36 -24.72 6.70
C HIS A 242 29.79 -24.74 8.14
N HIS A 243 28.59 -25.32 8.30
CA HIS A 243 27.81 -25.33 9.54
C HIS A 243 27.46 -26.79 9.89
N PRO A 244 27.27 -27.13 11.19
CA PRO A 244 26.95 -28.50 11.58
C PRO A 244 25.67 -28.96 10.87
N LEU A 245 25.74 -30.09 10.17
CA LEU A 245 24.57 -30.77 9.62
C LEU A 245 23.59 -31.04 10.78
N HIS A 246 22.43 -30.40 10.75
CA HIS A 246 21.35 -30.75 11.68
C HIS A 246 20.59 -31.93 11.11
N THR A 247 21.08 -33.14 11.38
CA THR A 247 20.29 -34.37 11.35
C THR A 247 19.38 -34.41 12.58
N GLY A 248 18.51 -33.41 12.68
CA GLY A 248 17.48 -33.29 13.72
C GLY A 248 16.14 -33.86 13.28
N THR A 249 15.21 -33.94 14.22
CA THR A 249 13.79 -34.16 13.94
C THR A 249 13.29 -33.04 13.01
N PRO A 250 12.45 -33.33 12.00
CA PRO A 250 11.89 -32.30 11.13
C PRO A 250 11.22 -31.21 11.96
N THR A 251 11.41 -29.96 11.55
CA THR A 251 10.81 -28.79 12.21
C THR A 251 9.56 -28.39 11.45
N ILE A 252 8.43 -28.34 12.15
CA ILE A 252 7.14 -27.85 11.64
C ILE A 252 6.84 -26.52 12.34
N VAL A 253 6.46 -25.50 11.58
CA VAL A 253 6.14 -24.15 12.09
C VAL A 253 4.78 -23.69 11.58
N GLY A 254 4.21 -22.67 12.20
CA GLY A 254 2.93 -22.10 11.79
C GLY A 254 1.73 -22.94 12.23
N SER A 255 0.62 -22.92 11.49
CA SER A 255 -0.62 -23.62 11.84
C SER A 255 -0.42 -25.13 11.98
N ALA A 256 0.42 -25.72 11.11
CA ALA A 256 0.77 -27.15 11.15
C ALA A 256 1.51 -27.58 12.42
N SER A 257 2.11 -26.66 13.18
CA SER A 257 2.85 -27.00 14.42
C SER A 257 1.95 -27.35 15.60
N ASN A 258 0.64 -27.08 15.51
CA ASN A 258 -0.34 -27.39 16.56
C ASN A 258 -1.64 -27.99 15.96
N PRO A 259 -1.61 -29.25 15.50
CA PRO A 259 -2.73 -29.85 14.76
C PRO A 259 -4.02 -30.02 15.60
N ASP A 260 -3.90 -30.15 16.92
CA ASP A 260 -5.05 -30.32 17.84
C ASP A 260 -5.74 -28.98 18.23
N GLY A 261 -5.23 -27.85 17.73
CA GLY A 261 -5.59 -26.50 18.18
C GLY A 261 -6.39 -25.64 17.20
N VAL A 262 -6.92 -26.21 16.11
CA VAL A 262 -7.82 -25.46 15.20
C VAL A 262 -9.20 -25.33 15.86
N ASP A 263 -9.27 -24.49 16.89
CA ASP A 263 -10.53 -23.98 17.43
C ASP A 263 -11.14 -23.10 16.34
N VAL A 264 -12.15 -23.60 15.65
CA VAL A 264 -12.97 -22.80 14.73
C VAL A 264 -13.91 -21.97 15.61
N PRO A 265 -13.66 -20.68 15.88
CA PRO A 265 -14.63 -19.90 16.62
C PRO A 265 -15.91 -19.85 15.78
N ALA A 266 -17.04 -20.19 16.40
CA ALA A 266 -18.34 -20.03 15.77
C ALA A 266 -18.45 -18.60 15.21
N SER A 267 -18.76 -18.47 13.91
CA SER A 267 -18.92 -17.19 13.23
C SER A 267 -19.83 -16.28 14.08
N ARG A 268 -19.25 -15.29 14.76
CA ARG A 268 -20.06 -14.32 15.48
C ARG A 268 -20.81 -13.50 14.43
N SER A 269 -22.12 -13.74 14.33
CA SER A 269 -23.03 -12.81 13.68
C SER A 269 -22.88 -11.47 14.39
N LEU A 270 -22.21 -10.51 13.75
CA LEU A 270 -22.15 -9.14 14.23
C LEU A 270 -23.54 -8.53 14.06
N LEU A 271 -24.21 -8.28 15.18
CA LEU A 271 -25.34 -7.37 15.24
C LEU A 271 -24.92 -6.00 14.66
N PRO A 272 -25.81 -5.31 13.91
CA PRO A 272 -25.45 -4.09 13.21
C PRO A 272 -25.20 -2.97 14.22
N THR A 273 -23.93 -2.60 14.41
CA THR A 273 -23.54 -1.46 15.24
C THR A 273 -22.76 -0.45 14.40
N GLY A 274 -23.34 0.74 14.23
CA GLY A 274 -22.58 1.99 14.07
C GLY A 274 -22.23 2.44 12.64
N TRP A 275 -23.00 3.40 12.14
CA TRP A 275 -22.87 4.15 10.89
C TRP A 275 -21.65 5.11 10.79
N LEU A 276 -20.51 4.79 11.39
CA LEU A 276 -19.40 5.75 11.48
C LEU A 276 -18.00 5.19 11.24
N HIS A 277 -17.85 4.09 10.51
CA HIS A 277 -16.61 3.78 9.80
C HIS A 277 -16.95 3.01 8.53
N PRO A 278 -16.44 3.37 7.33
CA PRO A 278 -16.43 2.43 6.23
C PRO A 278 -15.41 1.35 6.62
N GLN A 279 -15.86 0.32 7.34
CA GLN A 279 -15.18 -0.96 7.30
C GLN A 279 -15.15 -1.36 5.83
N ARG A 280 -13.97 -1.29 5.21
CA ARG A 280 -13.68 -2.16 4.09
C ARG A 280 -13.87 -3.57 4.63
N ALA A 281 -15.05 -4.13 4.42
CA ALA A 281 -15.23 -5.56 4.30
C ALA A 281 -14.36 -5.96 3.10
N ALA A 282 -13.08 -6.20 3.36
CA ALA A 282 -12.19 -6.79 2.40
C ALA A 282 -12.53 -8.29 2.35
N ALA A 283 -12.79 -8.77 1.13
CA ALA A 283 -12.64 -10.14 0.70
C ALA A 283 -13.54 -11.20 1.35
N ASN A 284 -14.85 -11.14 1.11
CA ASN A 284 -15.74 -12.31 1.21
C ASN A 284 -16.85 -12.24 0.14
N GLU A 285 -16.48 -11.90 -1.09
CA GLU A 285 -17.26 -12.35 -2.25
C GLU A 285 -16.51 -13.56 -2.82
N PRO A 286 -17.19 -14.70 -3.09
CA PRO A 286 -16.55 -15.83 -3.75
C PRO A 286 -16.03 -15.33 -5.10
N SER A 287 -14.72 -15.18 -5.22
CA SER A 287 -14.06 -14.74 -6.44
C SER A 287 -14.08 -15.89 -7.44
N HIS A 288 -15.21 -16.01 -8.13
CA HIS A 288 -15.28 -16.70 -9.41
C HIS A 288 -14.35 -15.96 -10.38
N PHE A 289 -13.21 -16.56 -10.73
CA PHE A 289 -12.35 -16.07 -11.79
C PHE A 289 -11.99 -17.25 -12.70
N GLU A 290 -12.87 -17.55 -13.65
CA GLU A 290 -12.47 -18.20 -14.89
C GLU A 290 -12.06 -17.08 -15.86
N PRO A 291 -10.82 -17.08 -16.41
CA PRO A 291 -10.43 -16.05 -17.36
C PRO A 291 -11.01 -16.38 -18.73
N ASP A 292 -12.24 -15.93 -19.00
CA ASP A 292 -12.60 -15.58 -20.37
C ASP A 292 -11.93 -14.25 -20.71
N THR A 293 -11.40 -14.13 -21.93
CA THR A 293 -10.75 -12.90 -22.44
C THR A 293 -11.65 -11.67 -22.30
N ASP A 294 -12.96 -11.88 -22.31
CA ASP A 294 -14.00 -10.86 -22.19
C ASP A 294 -14.10 -10.28 -20.75
N TYR A 295 -13.83 -11.07 -19.72
CA TYR A 295 -13.85 -10.61 -18.31
C TYR A 295 -12.70 -9.64 -18.02
N LEU A 296 -11.52 -9.89 -18.61
CA LEU A 296 -10.37 -8.99 -18.53
C LEU A 296 -10.66 -7.63 -19.20
N GLU A 297 -11.35 -7.63 -20.34
CA GLU A 297 -11.76 -6.39 -21.01
C GLU A 297 -12.82 -5.63 -20.20
N GLU A 298 -13.79 -6.35 -19.61
CA GLU A 298 -14.84 -5.76 -18.78
C GLU A 298 -14.27 -5.10 -17.52
N LEU A 299 -13.30 -5.72 -16.83
CA LEU A 299 -12.66 -5.13 -15.65
C LEU A 299 -11.75 -3.94 -16.01
N ILE A 300 -11.08 -3.95 -17.16
CA ILE A 300 -10.30 -2.80 -17.65
C ILE A 300 -11.24 -1.64 -18.03
N ALA A 301 -12.41 -1.93 -18.60
CA ALA A 301 -13.43 -0.94 -18.91
C ALA A 301 -14.02 -0.32 -17.64
N GLU A 302 -14.28 -1.12 -16.60
CA GLU A 302 -14.77 -0.69 -15.29
C GLU A 302 -13.78 0.27 -14.60
N ASP A 303 -12.48 -0.04 -14.62
CA ASP A 303 -11.45 0.80 -13.99
C ASP A 303 -11.19 2.10 -14.77
N ARG A 304 -11.24 2.05 -16.12
CA ARG A 304 -11.21 3.26 -16.97
C ARG A 304 -12.40 4.19 -16.68
N ARG A 305 -13.60 3.64 -16.42
CA ARG A 305 -14.78 4.45 -16.06
C ARG A 305 -14.61 5.13 -14.70
N ARG A 306 -14.06 4.41 -13.70
CA ARG A 306 -13.83 4.96 -12.34
C ARG A 306 -12.73 6.03 -12.32
N SER A 307 -11.64 5.85 -13.05
CA SER A 307 -10.58 6.86 -13.15
C SER A 307 -11.06 8.12 -13.87
N ARG A 308 -11.85 7.97 -14.94
CA ARG A 308 -12.47 9.10 -15.66
C ARG A 308 -13.44 9.87 -14.77
N ARG A 309 -14.24 9.17 -13.96
CA ARG A 309 -15.16 9.80 -12.98
C ARG A 309 -14.39 10.59 -11.91
N ARG A 310 -13.29 10.06 -11.37
CA ARG A 310 -12.44 10.79 -10.41
C ARG A 310 -11.81 12.04 -11.02
N ARG A 311 -11.32 11.96 -12.26
CA ARG A 311 -10.78 13.13 -12.98
C ARG A 311 -11.83 14.20 -13.23
N ILE A 312 -13.04 13.82 -13.63
CA ILE A 312 -14.16 14.77 -13.84
C ILE A 312 -14.56 15.42 -12.52
N VAL A 313 -14.75 14.64 -11.44
CA VAL A 313 -15.10 15.17 -10.12
C VAL A 313 -14.01 16.11 -9.59
N GLY A 314 -12.74 15.74 -9.73
CA GLY A 314 -11.61 16.60 -9.35
C GLY A 314 -11.56 17.90 -10.14
N ALA A 315 -11.77 17.85 -11.46
CA ALA A 315 -11.82 19.03 -12.31
C ALA A 315 -13.00 19.95 -11.94
N THR A 316 -14.19 19.40 -11.70
CA THR A 316 -15.36 20.17 -11.27
C THR A 316 -15.12 20.84 -9.91
N ALA A 317 -14.55 20.11 -8.95
CA ALA A 317 -14.21 20.68 -7.64
C ALA A 317 -13.20 21.83 -7.75
N PHE A 318 -12.20 21.69 -8.63
CA PHE A 318 -11.21 22.74 -8.90
C PHE A 318 -11.84 23.99 -9.53
N VAL A 319 -12.74 23.82 -10.51
CA VAL A 319 -13.47 24.94 -11.12
C VAL A 319 -14.36 25.65 -10.11
N LEU A 320 -15.04 24.91 -9.24
CA LEU A 320 -15.86 25.49 -8.17
C LEU A 320 -15.02 26.28 -7.16
N LEU A 321 -13.84 25.78 -6.79
CA LEU A 321 -12.91 26.47 -5.90
C LEU A 321 -12.45 27.81 -6.51
N ILE A 322 -12.06 27.81 -7.79
CA ILE A 322 -11.68 29.05 -8.50
C ILE A 322 -12.88 30.01 -8.56
N GLY A 323 -14.07 29.51 -8.89
CA GLY A 323 -15.29 30.32 -8.91
C GLY A 323 -15.58 30.99 -7.56
N ALA A 324 -15.42 30.26 -6.45
CA ALA A 324 -15.59 30.81 -5.10
C ALA A 324 -14.53 31.88 -4.76
N LEU A 325 -13.27 31.69 -5.17
CA LEU A 325 -12.21 32.68 -4.97
C LEU A 325 -12.47 33.97 -5.77
N VAL A 326 -12.88 33.84 -7.04
CA VAL A 326 -13.24 34.99 -7.89
C VAL A 326 -14.43 35.73 -7.30
N PHE A 327 -15.46 34.99 -6.87
CA PHE A 327 -16.63 35.59 -6.21
C PHE A 327 -16.24 36.37 -4.95
N ALA A 328 -15.40 35.78 -4.08
CA ALA A 328 -14.90 36.44 -2.88
C ALA A 328 -14.10 37.71 -3.20
N ALA A 329 -13.23 37.67 -4.23
CA ALA A 329 -12.46 38.84 -4.67
C ALA A 329 -13.35 39.96 -5.21
N VAL A 330 -14.37 39.63 -6.02
CA VAL A 330 -15.33 40.61 -6.55
C VAL A 330 -16.16 41.21 -5.43
N SER A 331 -16.69 40.40 -4.50
CA SER A 331 -17.44 40.90 -3.34
C SER A 331 -16.59 41.78 -2.43
N PHE A 332 -15.31 41.45 -2.26
CA PHE A 332 -14.38 42.28 -1.51
C PHE A 332 -14.15 43.62 -2.21
N TYR A 333 -13.87 43.60 -3.52
CA TYR A 333 -13.68 44.83 -4.30
C TYR A 333 -14.92 45.72 -4.26
N THR A 334 -16.12 45.19 -4.52
CA THR A 334 -17.35 45.99 -4.49
C THR A 334 -17.61 46.59 -3.10
N TRP A 335 -17.30 45.86 -2.03
CA TRP A 335 -17.37 46.40 -0.67
C TRP A 335 -16.38 47.55 -0.46
N THR A 336 -15.13 47.44 -0.91
CA THR A 336 -14.15 48.53 -0.76
C THR A 336 -14.60 49.82 -1.46
N GLN A 337 -15.29 49.70 -2.60
CA GLN A 337 -15.81 50.85 -3.35
C GLN A 337 -16.98 51.58 -2.67
N THR A 338 -17.48 51.06 -1.55
CA THR A 338 -18.48 51.76 -0.70
C THR A 338 -17.85 52.71 0.31
N ARG A 339 -16.52 52.67 0.47
CA ARG A 339 -15.77 53.49 1.42
C ARG A 339 -15.14 54.69 0.74
N TYR A 340 -14.97 55.77 1.50
CA TYR A 340 -14.34 56.99 1.05
C TYR A 340 -13.29 57.42 2.08
N PHE A 341 -12.32 58.19 1.66
CA PHE A 341 -11.43 58.89 2.58
C PHE A 341 -10.95 60.19 1.95
N VAL A 342 -10.52 61.12 2.78
CA VAL A 342 -9.92 62.38 2.34
C VAL A 342 -8.42 62.26 2.54
N GLY A 343 -7.64 62.50 1.48
CA GLY A 343 -6.19 62.45 1.52
C GLY A 343 -5.58 63.62 0.76
N VAL A 344 -4.28 63.55 0.51
CA VAL A 344 -3.54 64.55 -0.27
C VAL A 344 -3.04 63.90 -1.57
N ASP A 345 -3.25 64.58 -2.69
CA ASP A 345 -2.55 64.29 -3.95
C ASP A 345 -1.66 65.47 -4.31
N GLN A 346 -0.35 65.24 -4.33
CA GLN A 346 0.67 66.28 -4.54
C GLN A 346 0.56 67.43 -3.52
N ASP A 347 -0.19 68.49 -3.85
CA ASP A 347 -0.32 69.72 -3.06
C ASP A 347 -1.79 70.06 -2.71
N SER A 348 -2.78 69.27 -3.16
CA SER A 348 -4.21 69.51 -2.91
C SER A 348 -4.88 68.39 -2.12
N VAL A 349 -5.93 68.74 -1.38
CA VAL A 349 -6.78 67.78 -0.68
C VAL A 349 -7.74 67.13 -1.67
N VAL A 350 -7.76 65.79 -1.71
CA VAL A 350 -8.56 65.00 -2.64
C VAL A 350 -9.44 64.00 -1.89
N ILE A 351 -10.67 63.84 -2.34
CA ILE A 351 -11.55 62.74 -1.90
C ILE A 351 -11.22 61.51 -2.73
N TYR A 352 -10.89 60.41 -2.07
CA TYR A 352 -10.68 59.10 -2.69
C TYR A 352 -11.88 58.17 -2.43
N GLN A 353 -12.19 57.32 -3.42
CA GLN A 353 -13.12 56.21 -3.29
C GLN A 353 -12.33 54.90 -3.18
N GLY A 354 -12.62 54.11 -2.15
CA GLY A 354 -11.91 52.86 -1.85
C GLY A 354 -11.34 52.81 -0.43
N ILE A 355 -10.38 51.90 -0.23
CA ILE A 355 -9.63 51.78 1.04
C ILE A 355 -8.17 52.20 0.84
N GLN A 356 -7.56 52.77 1.87
CA GLN A 356 -6.18 53.29 1.84
C GLN A 356 -5.12 52.17 1.70
N GLN A 357 -5.44 50.93 2.08
CA GLN A 357 -4.47 49.83 2.05
C GLN A 357 -4.09 49.45 0.62
N GLN A 358 -2.78 49.39 0.36
CA GLN A 358 -2.21 48.90 -0.88
C GLN A 358 -1.83 47.43 -0.74
N ILE A 359 -2.21 46.59 -1.70
CA ILE A 359 -1.80 45.18 -1.76
C ILE A 359 -0.80 45.04 -2.89
N GLY A 360 0.49 45.09 -2.55
CA GLY A 360 1.57 45.07 -3.53
C GLY A 360 1.46 46.24 -4.53
N PRO A 361 1.53 46.01 -5.86
CA PRO A 361 1.43 47.07 -6.86
C PRO A 361 0.00 47.54 -7.16
N ILE A 362 -1.03 46.96 -6.50
CA ILE A 362 -2.44 47.24 -6.79
C ILE A 362 -2.96 48.26 -5.77
N SER A 363 -3.33 49.44 -6.26
CA SER A 363 -4.08 50.42 -5.47
C SER A 363 -5.56 50.01 -5.40
N LEU A 364 -6.12 50.00 -4.19
CA LEU A 364 -7.55 49.73 -3.93
C LEU A 364 -8.37 51.01 -3.78
N SER A 365 -7.79 52.15 -4.16
CA SER A 365 -8.46 53.45 -4.16
C SER A 365 -8.18 54.23 -5.44
N THR A 366 -9.16 55.03 -5.85
CA THR A 366 -9.08 55.95 -6.99
C THR A 366 -9.53 57.35 -6.56
N PRO A 367 -8.91 58.42 -7.09
CA PRO A 367 -9.35 59.78 -6.81
C PRO A 367 -10.78 59.98 -7.34
N TYR A 368 -11.67 60.45 -6.46
CA TYR A 368 -13.08 60.70 -6.76
C TYR A 368 -13.32 62.16 -7.14
N ALA A 369 -12.79 63.11 -6.34
CA ALA A 369 -12.92 64.53 -6.59
C ALA A 369 -11.76 65.33 -5.96
N ASP A 370 -11.18 66.25 -6.73
CA ASP A 370 -10.27 67.29 -6.22
C ASP A 370 -11.12 68.38 -5.54
N THR A 371 -10.65 68.89 -4.40
CA THR A 371 -11.41 69.84 -3.58
C THR A 371 -10.94 71.29 -3.74
N ASP A 372 -9.89 71.51 -4.55
CA ASP A 372 -9.22 72.79 -4.80
C ASP A 372 -8.65 73.46 -3.53
N ILE A 373 -8.61 72.74 -2.39
CA ILE A 373 -8.00 73.20 -1.15
C ILE A 373 -6.52 72.84 -1.18
N MET A 374 -5.65 73.85 -1.14
CA MET A 374 -4.21 73.63 -1.06
C MET A 374 -3.82 73.18 0.35
N LEU A 375 -2.90 72.23 0.45
CA LEU A 375 -2.43 71.71 1.74
C LEU A 375 -1.79 72.81 2.60
N ILE A 376 -1.11 73.76 1.97
CA ILE A 376 -0.43 74.88 2.65
C ILE A 376 -1.40 75.85 3.34
N ASP A 377 -2.65 75.91 2.88
CA ASP A 377 -3.67 76.80 3.45
C ASP A 377 -4.29 76.22 4.74
N LEU A 378 -3.99 74.95 5.05
CA LEU A 378 -4.49 74.29 6.26
C LEU A 378 -3.55 74.52 7.46
N PRO A 379 -4.09 74.64 8.68
CA PRO A 379 -3.26 74.65 9.89
C PRO A 379 -2.42 73.37 10.01
N SER A 380 -1.21 73.47 10.57
CA SER A 380 -0.23 72.36 10.67
C SER A 380 -0.78 71.08 11.32
N ALA A 381 -1.69 71.20 12.28
CA ALA A 381 -2.36 70.05 12.91
C ALA A 381 -3.28 69.27 11.95
N TRP A 382 -3.84 69.94 10.94
CA TRP A 382 -4.70 69.34 9.92
C TRP A 382 -3.94 68.90 8.68
N GLN A 383 -2.81 69.52 8.36
CA GLN A 383 -1.87 69.05 7.33
C GLN A 383 -1.43 67.61 7.60
N PHE A 384 -0.94 67.36 8.82
CA PHE A 384 -0.50 66.01 9.23
C PHE A 384 -1.64 64.98 9.15
N ARG A 385 -2.88 65.36 9.49
CA ARG A 385 -4.04 64.46 9.41
C ARG A 385 -4.51 64.22 7.98
N ALA A 386 -4.40 65.20 7.10
CA ALA A 386 -4.70 65.03 5.68
C ALA A 386 -3.66 64.13 5.00
N GLU A 387 -2.38 64.26 5.39
CA GLU A 387 -1.28 63.37 4.96
C GLU A 387 -1.46 61.93 5.47
N GLU A 388 -1.88 61.74 6.72
CA GLU A 388 -2.22 60.41 7.26
C GLU A 388 -3.55 59.85 6.72
N THR A 389 -4.29 60.67 5.97
CA THR A 389 -5.66 60.46 5.47
C THR A 389 -6.74 60.38 6.55
N ILE A 390 -7.94 60.87 6.22
CA ILE A 390 -9.09 60.92 7.12
C ILE A 390 -10.18 59.98 6.58
N PRO A 391 -10.54 58.90 7.29
CA PRO A 391 -11.54 57.95 6.82
C PRO A 391 -12.95 58.58 6.82
N ALA A 392 -13.75 58.27 5.80
CA ALA A 392 -15.13 58.69 5.67
C ALA A 392 -16.06 57.50 5.39
N GLU A 393 -17.18 57.45 6.11
CA GLU A 393 -18.12 56.32 6.01
C GLU A 393 -19.02 56.38 4.77
N SER A 394 -19.15 57.57 4.16
CA SER A 394 -19.93 57.84 2.97
C SER A 394 -19.38 59.05 2.22
N LEU A 395 -19.82 59.25 0.98
CA LEU A 395 -19.48 60.44 0.20
C LEU A 395 -19.93 61.74 0.90
N GLU A 396 -21.11 61.73 1.51
CA GLU A 396 -21.64 62.88 2.24
C GLU A 396 -20.76 63.22 3.45
N HIS A 397 -20.31 62.21 4.19
CA HIS A 397 -19.38 62.41 5.31
C HIS A 397 -18.02 62.95 4.80
N ALA A 398 -17.52 62.45 3.67
CA ALA A 398 -16.29 62.97 3.06
C ALA A 398 -16.44 64.45 2.67
N GLN A 399 -17.58 64.83 2.08
CA GLN A 399 -17.88 66.23 1.75
C GLN A 399 -17.97 67.12 2.99
N GLN A 400 -18.57 66.63 4.08
CA GLN A 400 -18.61 67.37 5.36
C GLN A 400 -17.22 67.56 5.95
N ILE A 401 -16.33 66.56 5.86
CA ILE A 401 -14.93 66.69 6.29
C ILE A 401 -14.24 67.77 5.47
N VAL A 402 -14.43 67.78 4.14
CA VAL A 402 -13.84 68.78 3.24
C VAL A 402 -14.37 70.19 3.53
N GLU A 403 -15.66 70.36 3.81
CA GLU A 403 -16.23 71.67 4.15
C GLU A 403 -15.71 72.20 5.49
N ASN A 404 -15.51 71.30 6.46
CA ASN A 404 -14.84 71.62 7.73
C ASN A 404 -13.36 72.00 7.54
N LEU A 405 -12.67 71.40 6.55
CA LEU A 405 -11.30 71.80 6.20
C LEU A 405 -11.29 73.16 5.49
N ARG A 406 -12.25 73.41 4.59
CA ARG A 406 -12.38 74.68 3.85
C ARG A 406 -12.63 75.87 4.78
N SER A 407 -13.56 75.74 5.72
CA SER A 407 -13.82 76.79 6.71
C SER A 407 -12.59 77.14 7.54
N ARG A 408 -11.72 76.16 7.82
CA ARG A 408 -10.48 76.36 8.58
C ARG A 408 -9.33 76.91 7.74
N ALA A 409 -9.31 76.61 6.45
CA ALA A 409 -8.37 77.25 5.52
C ALA A 409 -8.64 78.76 5.43
N ILE A 410 -9.91 79.17 5.42
CA ILE A 410 -10.33 80.58 5.37
C ILE A 410 -9.95 81.33 6.66
N ASP A 411 -10.13 80.72 7.84
CA ASP A 411 -9.76 81.35 9.13
C ASP A 411 -8.25 81.64 9.25
N THR A 412 -7.40 80.88 8.55
CA THR A 412 -5.93 81.05 8.59
C THR A 412 -5.47 82.24 7.72
N GLY A 413 -6.30 82.69 6.77
CA GLY A 413 -6.04 83.87 5.93
C GLY A 413 -6.49 85.21 6.52
N GLY A 414 -7.00 85.22 7.77
CA GLY A 414 -7.56 86.40 8.44
C GLY A 414 -6.62 87.11 9.44
N ASP A 415 -5.46 86.51 9.75
CA ASP A 415 -4.44 87.09 10.64
C ASP A 415 -3.15 87.41 9.84
N GLU A 416 -3.18 88.51 9.07
CA GLU A 416 -1.97 89.26 8.65
C GLU A 416 -1.92 90.63 9.33
#